data_AF-A0A430KZ80-F1
#
_entry.id   AF-A0A430KZ80-F1
#
_cell.length_a   1.000
_cell.length_b   1.000
_cell.length_c   1.000
_cell.angle_alpha   90.00
_cell.angle_beta   90.00
_cell.angle_gamma   90.00
#
_symmetry.space_group_name_H-M   'P 1'
#
loop_
_entity.id
_entity.type
_entity.pdbx_description
1 polymer ?
#
loop_
_entity_poly.entity_id
_entity_poly.type
_entity_poly.pdbx_seq_one_letter_code
_entity_poly.pdbx_strand_id
1 'polypeptide(L)'
;MDELIFLSELESEEHFSPYQEALFPRLANDKCSLDEAQVILKGHLPDIYGKCEAFLKSKKPPPALPHVPAFELRPWHLPIRVQDWFIKALPFINGTGEGRPSSLVLIGPPGCGKTTLALTFGRPAFMVDRWDVDEVRRPGITHVVLKNVDLQNLSCKRHLAGCQMQLFVEEQDGRSMTIPFGRPVIWVCDPDMSPLNDPEVGPYMTDPGSGTVIVNITDKLYE
;
A
#
# COMPACT_ATOMS: atom_id res chain seq x y z
N MET A 1 -17.85 -21.04 5.27
CA MET A 1 -17.65 -22.32 4.58
C MET A 1 -16.20 -22.70 4.85
N ASP A 2 -15.98 -23.85 5.45
CA ASP A 2 -14.62 -24.30 5.83
C ASP A 2 -13.81 -24.49 4.53
N GLU A 3 -12.60 -23.93 4.43
CA GLU A 3 -11.81 -23.97 3.19
C GLU A 3 -11.55 -25.42 2.72
N LEU A 4 -11.42 -26.33 3.69
CA LEU A 4 -11.30 -27.76 3.48
C LEU A 4 -12.56 -28.40 2.88
N ILE A 5 -13.75 -27.90 3.23
CA ILE A 5 -15.02 -28.40 2.68
C ILE A 5 -15.12 -28.03 1.21
N PHE A 6 -14.83 -26.78 0.85
CA PHE A 6 -14.90 -26.30 -0.53
C PHE A 6 -13.94 -27.06 -1.46
N LEU A 7 -12.70 -27.29 -1.03
CA LEU A 7 -11.73 -28.04 -1.83
C LEU A 7 -12.09 -29.53 -1.92
N SER A 8 -12.67 -30.12 -0.86
CA SER A 8 -13.13 -31.52 -0.89
C SER A 8 -14.34 -31.73 -1.81
N GLU A 9 -15.22 -30.74 -1.91
CA GLU A 9 -16.36 -30.78 -2.85
C GLU A 9 -15.85 -30.75 -4.30
N LEU A 10 -14.87 -29.89 -4.60
CA LEU A 10 -14.23 -29.84 -5.91
C LEU A 10 -13.53 -31.16 -6.28
N GLU A 11 -12.78 -31.76 -5.36
CA GLU A 11 -12.16 -33.09 -5.53
C GLU A 11 -13.18 -34.18 -5.87
N SER A 12 -14.41 -34.07 -5.40
CA SER A 12 -15.46 -35.06 -5.65
C SER A 12 -16.18 -34.90 -6.99
N GLU A 13 -16.19 -33.68 -7.55
CA GLU A 13 -16.90 -33.35 -8.80
C GLU A 13 -16.03 -33.50 -10.05
N GLU A 14 -14.70 -33.37 -9.92
CA GLU A 14 -13.78 -33.41 -11.05
C GLU A 14 -12.73 -34.52 -10.92
N HIS A 15 -12.31 -35.10 -12.04
CA HIS A 15 -11.25 -36.10 -12.08
C HIS A 15 -9.88 -35.41 -12.13
N PHE A 16 -9.17 -35.43 -11.00
CA PHE A 16 -7.81 -34.90 -10.91
C PHE A 16 -6.76 -35.99 -11.10
N SER A 17 -5.61 -35.63 -11.66
CA SER A 17 -4.45 -36.51 -11.65
C SER A 17 -3.87 -36.61 -10.24
N PRO A 18 -3.13 -37.69 -9.89
CA PRO A 18 -2.47 -37.81 -8.58
C PRO A 18 -1.53 -36.64 -8.24
N TYR A 19 -0.97 -36.00 -9.27
CA TYR A 19 -0.16 -34.79 -9.11
C TYR A 19 -1.01 -33.57 -8.69
N GLN A 20 -2.18 -33.41 -9.29
CA GLN A 20 -3.12 -32.34 -8.96
C GLN A 20 -3.73 -32.53 -7.57
N GLU A 21 -4.08 -33.77 -7.21
CA GLU A 21 -4.58 -34.11 -5.87
C GLU A 21 -3.58 -33.72 -4.77
N ALA A 22 -2.28 -33.92 -5.02
CA ALA A 22 -1.22 -33.55 -4.08
C ALA A 22 -1.08 -32.03 -3.84
N LEU A 23 -1.72 -31.18 -4.67
CA LEU A 23 -1.70 -29.73 -4.51
C LEU A 23 -2.80 -29.21 -3.57
N PHE A 24 -3.90 -29.94 -3.37
CA PHE A 24 -4.99 -29.50 -2.50
C PHE A 24 -4.58 -29.33 -1.03
N PRO A 25 -3.80 -30.23 -0.40
CA PRO A 25 -3.30 -30.00 0.96
C PRO A 25 -2.43 -28.73 1.07
N ARG A 26 -1.72 -28.40 -0.02
CA ARG A 26 -0.90 -27.18 -0.09
C ARG A 26 -1.76 -25.94 -0.24
N LEU A 27 -2.84 -26.00 -1.03
CA LEU A 27 -3.85 -24.94 -1.13
C LEU A 27 -4.60 -24.75 0.19
N ALA A 28 -4.99 -25.83 0.88
CA ALA A 28 -5.73 -25.79 2.14
C ALA A 28 -4.88 -25.30 3.34
N ASN A 29 -3.56 -25.21 3.19
CA ASN A 29 -2.68 -24.75 4.26
C ASN A 29 -2.92 -23.26 4.57
N ASP A 30 -3.12 -22.91 5.84
CA ASP A 30 -3.26 -21.52 6.32
C ASP A 30 -2.04 -20.63 6.00
N LYS A 31 -0.88 -21.23 5.76
CA LYS A 31 0.35 -20.54 5.35
C LYS A 31 0.43 -20.27 3.85
N CYS A 32 -0.44 -20.90 3.05
CA CYS A 32 -0.51 -20.68 1.60
C CYS A 32 -1.09 -19.29 1.34
N SER A 33 -0.27 -18.42 0.77
CA SER A 33 -0.67 -17.05 0.45
C SER A 33 -1.61 -16.99 -0.75
N LEU A 34 -2.34 -15.87 -0.90
CA LEU A 34 -3.15 -15.60 -2.09
C LEU A 34 -2.36 -15.79 -3.40
N ASP A 35 -1.13 -15.25 -3.47
CA ASP A 35 -0.30 -15.31 -4.68
C ASP A 35 0.13 -16.76 -4.99
N GLU A 36 0.54 -17.51 -3.96
CA GLU A 36 0.89 -18.92 -4.10
C GLU A 36 -0.30 -19.75 -4.58
N ALA A 37 -1.48 -19.52 -4.01
CA ALA A 37 -2.72 -20.18 -4.43
C ALA A 37 -3.09 -19.83 -5.88
N GLN A 38 -2.92 -18.57 -6.31
CA GLN A 38 -3.17 -18.18 -7.71
C GLN A 38 -2.20 -18.84 -8.68
N VAL A 39 -0.92 -18.92 -8.34
CA VAL A 39 0.09 -19.59 -9.18
C VAL A 39 -0.23 -21.07 -9.32
N ILE A 40 -0.54 -21.74 -8.22
CA ILE A 40 -0.91 -23.16 -8.22
C ILE A 40 -2.17 -23.39 -9.07
N LEU A 41 -3.23 -22.60 -8.85
CA LEU A 41 -4.48 -22.79 -9.55
C LEU A 41 -4.36 -22.48 -11.05
N LYS A 42 -3.75 -21.35 -11.43
CA LYS A 42 -3.56 -21.02 -12.86
C LYS A 42 -2.63 -21.99 -13.58
N GLY A 43 -1.57 -22.46 -12.90
CA GLY A 43 -0.54 -23.29 -13.51
C GLY A 43 -0.89 -24.77 -13.60
N HIS A 44 -1.62 -25.28 -12.61
CA HIS A 44 -1.83 -26.73 -12.45
C HIS A 44 -3.31 -27.15 -12.40
N LEU A 45 -4.22 -26.21 -12.13
CA LEU A 45 -5.67 -26.46 -12.00
C LEU A 45 -6.50 -25.40 -12.77
N PRO A 46 -6.19 -25.13 -14.06
CA PRO A 46 -6.79 -24.02 -14.80
C PRO A 46 -8.31 -24.19 -14.99
N ASP A 47 -8.79 -25.43 -15.06
CA ASP A 47 -10.20 -25.78 -15.31
C ASP A 47 -11.12 -25.34 -14.15
N ILE A 48 -10.60 -25.32 -12.92
CA ILE A 48 -11.34 -24.91 -11.72
C ILE A 48 -10.96 -23.51 -11.25
N TYR A 49 -9.96 -22.85 -11.84
CA TYR A 49 -9.48 -21.53 -11.41
C TYR A 49 -10.63 -20.51 -11.30
N GLY A 50 -11.54 -20.49 -12.28
CA GLY A 50 -12.71 -19.60 -12.27
C GLY A 50 -13.72 -19.91 -11.17
N LYS A 51 -13.79 -21.17 -10.71
CA LYS A 51 -14.67 -21.59 -9.61
C LYS A 51 -14.08 -21.26 -8.23
N CYS A 52 -12.75 -21.12 -8.16
CA CYS A 52 -12.02 -20.87 -6.92
C CYS A 52 -11.96 -19.39 -6.49
N GLU A 53 -12.77 -18.50 -7.07
CA GLU A 53 -12.70 -17.06 -6.76
C GLU A 53 -13.04 -16.76 -5.29
N ALA A 54 -14.05 -17.44 -4.73
CA ALA A 54 -14.44 -17.29 -3.33
C ALA A 54 -13.35 -17.80 -2.38
N PHE A 55 -12.70 -18.91 -2.72
CA PHE A 55 -11.57 -19.49 -2.00
C PHE A 55 -10.32 -18.59 -2.05
N LEU A 56 -10.02 -18.01 -3.21
CA LEU A 56 -8.95 -17.04 -3.32
C LEU A 56 -9.22 -15.82 -2.43
N LYS A 57 -10.45 -15.32 -2.39
CA LYS A 57 -10.83 -14.19 -1.51
C LYS A 57 -10.73 -14.52 -0.01
N SER A 58 -10.79 -15.79 0.40
CA SER A 58 -10.62 -16.17 1.81
C SER A 58 -9.14 -16.24 2.23
N LYS A 59 -8.21 -16.37 1.28
CA LYS A 59 -6.78 -16.41 1.58
C LYS A 59 -6.26 -15.10 2.13
N LYS A 60 -5.46 -15.22 3.19
CA LYS A 60 -4.75 -14.07 3.76
C LYS A 60 -3.80 -13.52 2.69
N PRO A 61 -3.77 -12.19 2.49
CA PRO A 61 -2.75 -11.58 1.65
C PRO A 61 -1.37 -11.97 2.21
N PRO A 62 -0.37 -12.22 1.35
CA PRO A 62 0.97 -12.54 1.83
C PRO A 62 1.42 -11.46 2.83
N PRO A 63 2.03 -11.85 3.97
CA PRO A 63 2.66 -10.87 4.83
C PRO A 63 3.63 -10.07 3.97
N ALA A 64 3.55 -8.73 4.05
CA ALA A 64 4.47 -7.89 3.31
C ALA A 64 5.89 -8.33 3.68
N LEU A 65 6.65 -8.87 2.72
CA LEU A 65 8.02 -9.29 3.06
C LEU A 65 8.76 -8.06 3.58
N PRO A 66 9.58 -8.20 4.63
CA PRO A 66 10.44 -7.13 5.10
C PRO A 66 11.13 -6.49 3.90
N HIS A 67 10.92 -5.20 3.71
CA HIS A 67 11.56 -4.51 2.62
C HIS A 67 13.06 -4.51 2.89
N VAL A 68 13.82 -5.10 1.97
CA VAL A 68 15.25 -4.86 1.86
C VAL A 68 15.37 -3.72 0.86
N PRO A 69 15.72 -2.49 1.29
CA PRO A 69 15.95 -1.42 0.37
C PRO A 69 17.02 -1.82 -0.64
N ALA A 70 16.79 -1.55 -1.92
CA ALA A 70 17.79 -1.77 -2.97
C ALA A 70 18.97 -0.79 -2.86
N PHE A 71 18.98 0.08 -1.84
CA PHE A 71 19.99 1.08 -1.55
C PHE A 71 20.56 0.86 -0.15
N GLU A 72 21.79 1.31 0.05
CA GLU A 72 22.47 1.25 1.34
C GLU A 72 21.74 2.11 2.38
N LEU A 73 21.34 1.48 3.49
CA LEU A 73 20.74 2.16 4.62
C LEU A 73 21.79 3.05 5.27
N ARG A 74 21.62 4.37 5.15
CA ARG A 74 22.52 5.35 5.74
C ARG A 74 22.19 5.60 7.22
N PRO A 75 23.16 6.04 8.04
CA PRO A 75 22.89 6.50 9.39
C PRO A 75 21.98 7.74 9.34
N TRP A 76 20.69 7.55 9.60
CA TRP A 76 19.71 8.61 9.47
C TRP A 76 19.75 9.57 10.67
N HIS A 77 19.86 10.86 10.37
CA HIS A 77 19.63 11.96 11.32
C HIS A 77 18.19 12.43 11.21
N LEU A 78 17.26 11.67 11.79
CA LEU A 78 15.82 11.95 11.66
C LEU A 78 15.36 13.03 12.64
N PRO A 79 14.61 14.05 12.17
CA PRO A 79 13.87 14.95 13.06
C PRO A 79 12.91 14.16 13.96
N ILE A 80 12.77 14.57 15.23
CA ILE A 80 11.95 13.85 16.22
C ILE A 80 10.52 13.61 15.75
N ARG A 81 9.92 14.58 15.05
CA ARG A 81 8.56 14.45 14.48
C ARG A 81 8.44 13.33 13.46
N VAL A 82 9.49 13.07 12.67
CA VAL A 82 9.53 11.96 11.72
C VAL A 82 9.59 10.63 12.46
N GLN A 83 10.40 10.56 13.52
CA GLN A 83 10.52 9.37 14.37
C GLN A 83 9.18 9.04 15.06
N ASP A 84 8.55 10.04 15.68
CA ASP A 84 7.25 9.89 16.34
C ASP A 84 6.16 9.46 15.36
N TRP A 85 6.15 10.04 14.16
CA TRP A 85 5.23 9.62 13.10
C TRP A 85 5.47 8.17 12.71
N PHE A 86 6.73 7.78 12.50
CA PHE A 86 7.08 6.42 12.07
C PHE A 86 6.63 5.37 13.08
N ILE A 87 6.85 5.60 14.38
CA ILE A 87 6.39 4.70 15.45
C ILE A 87 4.87 4.50 15.38
N LYS A 88 4.11 5.56 15.09
CA LYS A 88 2.65 5.50 14.96
C LYS A 88 2.19 4.86 13.64
N ALA A 89 2.97 5.00 12.57
CA ALA A 89 2.67 4.43 11.26
C ALA A 89 3.02 2.92 11.19
N LEU A 90 3.96 2.46 12.02
CA LEU A 90 4.48 1.09 12.01
C LEU A 90 3.39 0.00 12.06
N PRO A 91 2.34 0.08 12.91
CA PRO A 91 1.26 -0.91 12.91
C PRO A 91 0.54 -0.99 11.55
N PHE A 92 0.28 0.14 10.90
CA PHE A 92 -0.37 0.16 9.59
C PHE A 92 0.54 -0.40 8.49
N ILE A 93 1.82 -0.06 8.54
CA ILE A 93 2.85 -0.60 7.63
C ILE A 93 2.93 -2.13 7.74
N ASN A 94 2.81 -2.65 8.97
CA ASN A 94 2.84 -4.08 9.26
C ASN A 94 1.48 -4.78 9.10
N GLY A 95 0.42 -4.05 8.73
CA GLY A 95 -0.93 -4.59 8.57
C GLY A 95 -1.64 -4.97 9.87
N THR A 96 -1.15 -4.51 11.03
CA THR A 96 -1.74 -4.76 12.36
C THR A 96 -2.41 -3.51 12.95
N GLY A 97 -2.35 -2.38 12.26
CA GLY A 97 -2.94 -1.12 12.70
C GLY A 97 -4.46 -1.12 12.61
N GLU A 98 -5.11 -0.53 13.61
CA GLU A 98 -6.55 -0.29 13.64
C GLU A 98 -6.85 1.21 13.50
N GLY A 99 -7.99 1.53 12.88
CA GLY A 99 -8.42 2.90 12.67
C GLY A 99 -7.77 3.58 11.47
N ARG A 100 -7.66 4.91 11.51
CA ARG A 100 -7.18 5.73 10.39
C ARG A 100 -5.69 6.08 10.57
N PRO A 101 -4.80 5.78 9.60
CA PRO A 101 -3.42 6.21 9.68
C PRO A 101 -3.27 7.72 9.54
N SER A 102 -2.06 8.22 9.79
CA SER A 102 -1.66 9.61 9.61
C SER A 102 -0.84 9.80 8.33
N SER A 103 -0.83 11.03 7.81
CA SER A 103 0.03 11.42 6.69
C SER A 103 1.31 12.10 7.19
N LEU A 104 2.40 11.96 6.44
CA LEU A 104 3.67 12.66 6.66
C LEU A 104 3.97 13.52 5.43
N VAL A 105 4.33 14.78 5.64
CA VAL A 105 4.76 15.71 4.58
C VAL A 105 6.19 16.12 4.84
N LEU A 106 7.09 15.76 3.92
CA LEU A 106 8.52 16.08 3.94
C LEU A 106 8.80 17.14 2.88
N ILE A 107 9.04 18.38 3.32
CA ILE A 107 9.27 19.54 2.44
C ILE A 107 10.74 19.96 2.54
N GLY A 108 11.44 20.15 1.44
CA GLY A 108 12.82 20.65 1.49
C GLY A 108 13.49 20.63 0.12
N PRO A 109 14.75 21.07 -0.01
CA PRO A 109 15.44 21.04 -1.28
C PRO A 109 15.71 19.60 -1.78
N PRO A 110 15.99 19.42 -3.08
CA PRO A 110 16.41 18.13 -3.61
C PRO A 110 17.76 17.70 -2.99
N GLY A 111 18.00 16.39 -2.93
CA GLY A 111 19.27 15.85 -2.40
C GLY A 111 19.36 15.70 -0.88
N CYS A 112 18.35 16.13 -0.10
CA CYS A 112 18.33 15.95 1.36
C CYS A 112 18.01 14.52 1.83
N GLY A 113 17.73 13.57 0.92
CA GLY A 113 17.39 12.20 1.28
C GLY A 113 15.91 11.94 1.61
N LYS A 114 15.03 12.91 1.40
CA LYS A 114 13.58 12.79 1.67
C LYS A 114 12.94 11.57 1.01
N THR A 115 13.20 11.39 -0.30
CA THR A 115 12.68 10.26 -1.08
C THR A 115 13.26 8.95 -0.58
N THR A 116 14.59 8.88 -0.40
CA THR A 116 15.26 7.69 0.09
C THR A 116 14.71 7.26 1.44
N LEU A 117 14.52 8.19 2.36
CA LEU A 117 13.91 7.92 3.65
C LEU A 117 12.49 7.33 3.49
N ALA A 118 11.63 8.00 2.72
CA ALA A 118 10.24 7.57 2.51
C ALA A 118 10.17 6.13 1.98
N LEU A 119 11.13 5.72 1.14
CA LEU A 119 11.18 4.38 0.57
C LEU A 119 11.71 3.31 1.56
N THR A 120 12.31 3.68 2.70
CA THR A 120 12.86 2.69 3.65
C THR A 120 11.79 1.92 4.45
N PHE A 121 10.59 2.47 4.59
CA PHE A 121 9.62 2.01 5.58
C PHE A 121 8.86 0.73 5.19
N GLY A 122 9.04 0.19 3.98
CA GLY A 122 8.34 -1.02 3.55
C GLY A 122 8.25 -1.12 2.03
N ARG A 123 7.11 -1.57 1.51
CA ARG A 123 6.87 -1.69 0.06
C ARG A 123 5.96 -0.56 -0.40
N PRO A 124 6.49 0.61 -0.72
CA PRO A 124 5.66 1.73 -1.14
C PRO A 124 5.03 1.47 -2.52
N ALA A 125 3.82 1.97 -2.70
CA ALA A 125 3.38 2.45 -4.00
C ALA A 125 4.05 3.81 -4.23
N PHE A 126 5.10 3.84 -5.03
CA PHE A 126 5.91 5.04 -5.26
C PHE A 126 5.51 5.70 -6.57
N MET A 127 5.08 6.95 -6.49
CA MET A 127 4.62 7.73 -7.62
C MET A 127 5.37 9.06 -7.68
N VAL A 128 5.70 9.46 -8.90
CA VAL A 128 6.45 10.69 -9.18
C VAL A 128 5.66 11.50 -10.19
N ASP A 129 5.43 12.77 -9.90
CA ASP A 129 4.74 13.77 -10.73
C ASP A 129 3.26 13.49 -11.03
N ARG A 130 2.85 12.23 -11.09
CA ARG A 130 1.50 11.79 -11.44
C ARG A 130 0.99 10.70 -10.51
N TRP A 131 -0.31 10.78 -10.21
CA TRP A 131 -1.05 9.73 -9.52
C TRP A 131 -1.37 8.55 -10.44
N ASP A 132 -1.17 7.34 -9.93
CA ASP A 132 -1.51 6.09 -10.60
C ASP A 132 -2.29 5.17 -9.64
N VAL A 133 -3.51 4.82 -10.03
CA VAL A 133 -4.41 3.98 -9.24
C VAL A 133 -3.95 2.54 -9.21
N ASP A 134 -3.33 2.05 -10.28
CA ASP A 134 -2.93 0.66 -10.39
C ASP A 134 -1.76 0.35 -9.44
N GLU A 135 -0.87 1.32 -9.22
CA GLU A 135 0.18 1.21 -8.21
C GLU A 135 -0.37 1.08 -6.78
N VAL A 136 -1.50 1.73 -6.48
CA VAL A 136 -2.18 1.59 -5.17
C VAL A 136 -2.85 0.25 -5.02
N ARG A 137 -3.36 -0.31 -6.12
CA ARG A 137 -4.00 -1.63 -6.12
C ARG A 137 -3.01 -2.77 -6.07
N ARG A 138 -1.72 -2.51 -6.31
CA ARG A 138 -0.68 -3.53 -6.31
C ARG A 138 -0.70 -4.30 -4.98
N PRO A 139 -0.73 -5.64 -5.01
CA PRO A 139 -0.78 -6.45 -3.79
C PRO A 139 0.48 -6.23 -2.94
N GLY A 140 0.30 -6.26 -1.62
CA GLY A 140 1.41 -6.19 -0.67
C GLY A 140 2.11 -4.84 -0.56
N ILE A 141 1.54 -3.76 -1.12
CA ILE A 141 1.99 -2.40 -0.79
C ILE A 141 1.82 -2.16 0.73
N THR A 142 2.61 -1.29 1.35
CA THR A 142 2.51 -0.98 2.80
C THR A 142 2.10 0.46 3.07
N HIS A 143 2.51 1.38 2.19
CA HIS A 143 2.21 2.80 2.27
C HIS A 143 2.30 3.41 0.86
N VAL A 144 1.90 4.67 0.72
CA VAL A 144 2.05 5.42 -0.52
C VAL A 144 3.10 6.49 -0.35
N VAL A 145 3.94 6.68 -1.37
CA VAL A 145 4.89 7.78 -1.45
C VAL A 145 4.57 8.61 -2.68
N LEU A 146 4.17 9.86 -2.47
CA LEU A 146 3.83 10.82 -3.52
C LEU A 146 4.93 11.85 -3.61
N LYS A 147 5.74 11.79 -4.68
CA LYS A 147 6.83 12.73 -4.92
C LYS A 147 6.42 13.78 -5.94
N ASN A 148 6.34 15.04 -5.52
CA ASN A 148 6.02 16.18 -6.38
C ASN A 148 4.78 15.97 -7.28
N VAL A 149 3.78 15.21 -6.81
CA VAL A 149 2.60 14.87 -7.60
C VAL A 149 1.73 16.11 -7.82
N ASP A 150 1.31 16.33 -9.07
CA ASP A 150 0.36 17.40 -9.40
C ASP A 150 -1.04 17.10 -8.82
N LEU A 151 -1.56 18.08 -8.09
CA LEU A 151 -2.85 18.01 -7.38
C LEU A 151 -4.01 18.63 -8.16
N GLN A 152 -3.76 19.37 -9.25
CA GLN A 152 -4.80 20.16 -9.93
C GLN A 152 -5.99 19.32 -10.41
N ASN A 153 -5.73 18.08 -10.85
CA ASN A 153 -6.76 17.17 -11.37
C ASN A 153 -6.90 15.89 -10.55
N LEU A 154 -6.40 15.89 -9.30
CA LEU A 154 -6.45 14.72 -8.45
C LEU A 154 -7.73 14.72 -7.58
N SER A 155 -8.77 14.03 -8.03
CA SER A 155 -10.08 13.98 -7.35
C SER A 155 -10.01 13.42 -5.92
N CYS A 156 -9.08 12.51 -5.65
CA CYS A 156 -8.93 11.88 -4.34
C CYS A 156 -7.95 12.60 -3.39
N LYS A 157 -7.48 13.81 -3.73
CA LYS A 157 -6.39 14.50 -3.00
C LYS A 157 -6.67 14.70 -1.51
N ARG A 158 -7.90 15.04 -1.11
CA ARG A 158 -8.29 15.16 0.32
C ARG A 158 -8.34 13.81 1.03
N HIS A 159 -8.74 12.75 0.34
CA HIS A 159 -8.76 11.41 0.90
C HIS A 159 -7.34 10.89 1.14
N LEU A 160 -6.41 11.20 0.23
CA LEU A 160 -4.98 10.91 0.40
C LEU A 160 -4.37 11.71 1.54
N ALA A 161 -4.65 13.01 1.61
CA ALA A 161 -4.17 13.89 2.67
C ALA A 161 -4.59 13.39 4.07
N GLY A 162 -5.81 12.87 4.17
CA GLY A 162 -6.37 12.34 5.42
C GLY A 162 -6.12 10.86 5.66
N CYS A 163 -5.39 10.18 4.78
CA CYS A 163 -5.19 8.73 4.82
C CYS A 163 -6.49 7.94 5.04
N GLN A 164 -7.55 8.31 4.31
CA GLN A 164 -8.87 7.71 4.51
C GLN A 164 -8.85 6.19 4.27
N MET A 165 -9.76 5.47 4.94
CA MET A 165 -9.85 4.01 4.79
C MET A 165 -10.29 3.58 3.39
N GLN A 166 -10.89 4.49 2.64
CA GLN A 166 -11.33 4.30 1.27
C GLN A 166 -10.94 5.54 0.45
N LEU A 167 -10.52 5.31 -0.80
CA LEU A 167 -10.34 6.39 -1.77
C LEU A 167 -11.46 6.32 -2.78
N PHE A 168 -12.15 7.45 -2.96
CA PHE A 168 -13.04 7.67 -4.10
C PHE A 168 -12.22 8.26 -5.22
N VAL A 169 -12.13 7.53 -6.33
CA VAL A 169 -11.32 7.88 -7.50
C VAL A 169 -12.23 7.97 -8.70
N GLU A 170 -12.05 9.01 -9.50
CA GLU A 170 -12.68 9.15 -10.82
C GLU A 170 -11.66 8.79 -11.89
N GLU A 171 -12.00 7.84 -12.75
CA GLU A 171 -11.22 7.45 -13.92
C GLU A 171 -11.43 8.43 -15.07
N GLN A 172 -10.52 8.39 -16.05
CA GLN A 172 -10.54 9.33 -17.20
C GLN A 172 -11.78 9.18 -18.08
N ASP A 173 -12.46 8.04 -18.03
CA ASP A 173 -13.71 7.78 -18.74
C ASP A 173 -14.95 8.28 -17.97
N GLY A 174 -14.74 8.96 -16.84
CA GLY A 174 -15.80 9.49 -15.98
C GLY A 174 -16.40 8.46 -15.02
N ARG A 175 -15.87 7.23 -14.98
CA ARG A 175 -16.32 6.24 -14.00
C ARG A 175 -15.72 6.53 -12.63
N SER A 176 -16.57 6.67 -11.63
CA SER A 176 -16.15 6.76 -10.24
C SER A 176 -16.09 5.38 -9.63
N MET A 177 -15.09 5.14 -8.79
CA MET A 177 -15.01 3.92 -7.99
C MET A 177 -14.37 4.14 -6.63
N THR A 178 -14.67 3.23 -5.72
CA THR A 178 -14.14 3.24 -4.36
C THR A 178 -13.14 2.10 -4.20
N ILE A 179 -11.91 2.43 -3.78
CA ILE A 179 -10.88 1.43 -3.49
C ILE A 179 -10.58 1.39 -1.98
N PRO A 180 -10.44 0.19 -1.38
CA PRO A 180 -9.89 0.06 -0.03
C PRO A 180 -8.47 0.63 0.02
N PHE A 181 -8.19 1.44 1.03
CA PHE A 181 -6.90 2.11 1.16
C PHE A 181 -6.33 1.93 2.55
N GLY A 182 -6.71 2.80 3.51
CA GLY A 182 -6.36 2.64 4.94
C GLY A 182 -4.86 2.53 5.20
N ARG A 183 -4.05 3.23 4.39
CA ARG A 183 -2.59 3.16 4.43
C ARG A 183 -1.98 4.54 4.70
N PRO A 184 -0.81 4.60 5.36
CA PRO A 184 -0.09 5.86 5.51
C PRO A 184 0.31 6.44 4.13
N VAL A 185 0.30 7.76 4.04
CA VAL A 185 0.74 8.51 2.85
C VAL A 185 1.88 9.43 3.23
N ILE A 186 2.99 9.32 2.51
CA ILE A 186 4.16 10.18 2.65
C ILE A 186 4.28 11.07 1.42
N TRP A 187 4.16 12.37 1.62
CA TRP A 187 4.36 13.39 0.60
C TRP A 187 5.81 13.84 0.65
N VAL A 188 6.51 13.69 -0.47
CA VAL A 188 7.89 14.12 -0.62
C VAL A 188 7.93 15.27 -1.61
N CYS A 189 8.13 16.47 -1.11
CA CYS A 189 7.92 17.67 -1.90
C CYS A 189 9.13 18.58 -1.89
N ASP A 190 9.41 19.15 -3.05
CA ASP A 190 10.14 20.40 -3.13
C ASP A 190 9.22 21.55 -2.69
N PRO A 191 9.75 22.67 -2.16
CA PRO A 191 8.92 23.71 -1.53
C PRO A 191 7.80 24.25 -2.42
N ASP A 192 8.07 24.39 -3.72
CA ASP A 192 7.13 24.93 -4.70
C ASP A 192 6.00 23.93 -5.03
N MET A 193 6.29 22.63 -4.94
CA MET A 193 5.37 21.52 -5.22
C MET A 193 4.75 20.95 -3.93
N SER A 194 4.75 21.72 -2.85
CA SER A 194 4.18 21.31 -1.58
C SER A 194 2.64 21.16 -1.69
N PRO A 195 2.04 20.09 -1.14
CA PRO A 195 0.58 19.95 -1.07
C PRO A 195 -0.05 21.04 -0.18
N LEU A 196 0.76 21.73 0.62
CA LEU A 196 0.32 22.86 1.43
C LEU A 196 -0.02 24.10 0.59
N ASN A 197 0.46 24.16 -0.66
CA ASN A 197 0.16 25.24 -1.59
C ASN A 197 -1.20 25.03 -2.30
N ASP A 198 -1.77 23.82 -2.25
CA ASP A 198 -3.08 23.54 -2.84
C ASP A 198 -4.21 24.09 -1.93
N PRO A 199 -5.21 24.80 -2.50
CA PRO A 199 -6.24 25.49 -1.71
C PRO A 199 -7.22 24.55 -1.00
N GLU A 200 -7.33 23.28 -1.40
CA GLU A 200 -8.21 22.31 -0.77
C GLU A 200 -7.47 21.42 0.23
N VAL A 201 -6.25 21.03 -0.12
CA VAL A 201 -5.42 20.10 0.66
C VAL A 201 -4.65 20.82 1.75
N GLY A 202 -4.09 22.00 1.45
CA GLY A 202 -3.25 22.75 2.38
C GLY A 202 -3.97 23.08 3.69
N PRO A 203 -5.14 23.75 3.67
CA PRO A 203 -5.91 24.03 4.89
C PRO A 203 -6.26 22.76 5.67
N TYR A 204 -6.59 21.68 4.97
CA TYR A 204 -6.90 20.39 5.60
C TYR A 204 -5.69 19.79 6.32
N MET A 205 -4.52 19.76 5.68
CA MET A 205 -3.30 19.21 6.27
C MET A 205 -2.79 20.04 7.45
N THR A 206 -3.01 21.36 7.43
CA THR A 206 -2.62 22.24 8.54
C THR A 206 -3.58 22.19 9.71
N ASP A 207 -4.78 21.62 9.54
CA ASP A 207 -5.74 21.45 10.63
C ASP A 207 -5.19 20.46 11.68
N PRO A 208 -5.16 20.82 12.98
CA PRO A 208 -4.67 19.95 14.04
C PRO A 208 -5.40 18.60 14.15
N GLY A 209 -6.66 18.54 13.74
CA GLY A 209 -7.49 17.32 13.73
C GLY A 209 -7.24 16.40 12.53
N SER A 210 -6.49 16.85 11.52
CA SER A 210 -6.15 16.00 10.36
C SER A 210 -5.22 14.84 10.71
N GLY A 211 -4.38 15.02 11.75
CA GLY A 211 -3.34 14.07 12.11
C GLY A 211 -2.13 14.09 11.17
N THR A 212 -2.04 15.07 10.28
CA THR A 212 -0.91 15.23 9.35
C THR A 212 0.34 15.73 10.09
N VAL A 213 1.48 15.08 9.86
CA VAL A 213 2.76 15.52 10.39
C VAL A 213 3.53 16.23 9.28
N ILE A 214 3.77 17.53 9.45
CA ILE A 214 4.52 18.34 8.48
C ILE A 214 5.92 18.59 9.02
N VAL A 215 6.93 18.33 8.19
CA VAL A 215 8.34 18.49 8.54
C VAL A 215 9.08 19.19 7.40
N ASN A 216 9.70 20.32 7.72
CA ASN A 216 10.63 21.01 6.84
C ASN A 216 12.04 20.44 7.05
N ILE A 217 12.66 20.02 5.96
CA ILE A 217 13.98 19.39 5.90
C ILE A 217 14.93 20.40 5.27
N THR A 218 15.76 21.04 6.08
CA THR A 218 16.75 22.04 5.64
C THR A 218 18.09 21.41 5.31
N ASP A 219 18.44 20.34 6.00
CA ASP A 219 19.73 19.68 5.94
C ASP A 219 19.59 18.25 5.39
N LYS A 220 20.73 17.64 5.02
CA LYS A 220 20.73 16.23 4.63
C LYS A 220 20.34 15.37 5.83
N LEU A 221 19.48 14.39 5.59
CA LEU A 221 19.04 13.42 6.59
C LEU A 221 20.06 12.31 6.86
N TYR A 222 21.22 12.38 6.21
CA TYR A 222 22.28 11.39 6.28
C TYR A 222 23.64 12.07 6.06
N GLU A 223 24.70 11.44 6.53
CA GLU A 223 26.09 11.79 6.23
C GLU A 223 26.56 11.26 4.88
#